data_AF-E6QS17-F1
#
_entry.id   AF-E6QS17-F1
#
_cell.length_a   1.000
_cell.length_b   1.000
_cell.length_c   1.000
_cell.angle_alpha   90.00
_cell.angle_beta   90.00
_cell.angle_gamma   90.00
#
_symmetry.space_group_name_H-M   'P 1'
#
loop_
_entity.id
_entity.type
_entity.pdbx_description
1 polymer ?
#
loop_
_entity_poly.entity_id
_entity_poly.type
_entity_poly.pdbx_seq_one_letter_code
_entity_poly.pdbx_strand_id
1 'polypeptide(L)'
;MEALHVASNDTLRLYPDPGSDALRDEIAALHGVTRDQVFVGNGSDEVLAHVFHALLKHDAPILFPDVTYSFYPVYCGLYEIEYKTIPLDSDFNLDVEDYFQLNGGVIFPNPNAPTGMALPLEKIDRLLQRNRDSVVVLDEAYVDFGAESAVSLVNDYDNVLIVRTLSKSYALAGLRVGYAVGNADLIDGLQRVKDSFNSYPLGRLAQVGALAAVQDQAYLSELCARIAQTRNILVSDLERLGFEVLPSTANFVFARHPLYSGEQWGGLLRERNIIVRHFKQPARIVPFIRITIGTAMQCQTLIKALSVLIASSSTT
;
A
#
# COMPACT_ATOMS: atom_id res chain seq x y z
N MET A 1 2.41 18.00 -13.26
CA MET A 1 2.17 19.37 -12.73
C MET A 1 1.48 20.28 -13.72
N GLU A 2 1.86 20.27 -15.00
CA GLU A 2 1.23 21.09 -16.05
C GLU A 2 -0.31 20.97 -16.09
N ALA A 3 -0.85 19.74 -16.07
CA ALA A 3 -2.29 19.50 -16.04
C ALA A 3 -3.02 20.21 -14.87
N LEU A 4 -2.39 20.28 -13.69
CA LEU A 4 -2.96 20.97 -12.53
C LEU A 4 -2.96 22.50 -12.72
N HIS A 5 -1.90 23.05 -13.30
CA HIS A 5 -1.84 24.48 -13.61
C HIS A 5 -2.92 24.89 -14.61
N VAL A 6 -3.11 24.10 -15.67
CA VAL A 6 -4.15 24.35 -16.68
C VAL A 6 -5.55 24.28 -16.07
N ALA A 7 -5.81 23.30 -15.20
CA ALA A 7 -7.12 23.11 -14.58
C ALA A 7 -7.43 24.08 -13.42
N SER A 8 -6.42 24.81 -12.92
CA SER A 8 -6.58 25.80 -11.85
C SER A 8 -7.12 27.13 -12.39
N ASN A 9 -8.37 27.12 -12.85
CA ASN A 9 -9.05 28.27 -13.45
C ASN A 9 -10.51 28.40 -12.96
N ASP A 10 -11.27 29.33 -13.52
CA ASP A 10 -12.65 29.65 -13.10
C ASP A 10 -13.63 28.46 -13.14
N THR A 11 -13.30 27.36 -13.83
CA THR A 11 -14.13 26.13 -13.84
C THR A 11 -14.21 25.44 -12.48
N LEU A 12 -13.34 25.77 -11.52
CA LEU A 12 -13.41 25.29 -10.14
C LEU A 12 -14.70 25.69 -9.41
N ARG A 13 -15.46 26.66 -9.94
CA ARG A 13 -16.80 27.03 -9.42
C ARG A 13 -17.88 25.97 -9.71
N LEU A 14 -17.61 25.03 -10.60
CA LEU A 14 -18.54 23.98 -11.02
C LEU A 14 -18.24 22.68 -10.27
N TYR A 15 -19.27 21.87 -10.01
CA TYR A 15 -19.06 20.50 -9.54
C TYR A 15 -18.15 19.72 -10.50
N PRO A 16 -17.31 18.82 -9.98
CA PRO A 16 -16.55 17.90 -10.80
C PRO A 16 -17.47 16.82 -11.38
N ASP A 17 -16.93 15.97 -12.25
CA ASP A 17 -17.65 14.78 -12.69
C ASP A 17 -17.85 13.82 -11.49
N PRO A 18 -19.10 13.51 -11.08
CA PRO A 18 -19.35 12.65 -9.92
C PRO A 18 -18.83 11.22 -10.12
N GLY A 19 -18.82 10.74 -11.36
CA GLY A 19 -18.35 9.39 -11.71
C GLY A 19 -16.83 9.31 -11.88
N SER A 20 -16.15 10.46 -12.10
CA SER A 20 -14.75 10.50 -12.53
C SER A 20 -14.51 9.59 -13.75
N ASP A 21 -15.43 9.62 -14.72
CA ASP A 21 -15.54 8.66 -15.81
C ASP A 21 -14.27 8.61 -16.66
N ALA A 22 -13.69 9.77 -17.00
CA ALA A 22 -12.45 9.82 -17.77
C ALA A 22 -11.27 9.17 -17.05
N LEU A 23 -11.19 9.31 -15.71
CA LEU A 23 -10.16 8.65 -14.91
C LEU A 23 -10.40 7.14 -14.84
N ARG A 24 -11.66 6.72 -14.67
CA ARG A 24 -12.03 5.30 -14.63
C ARG A 24 -11.75 4.61 -15.97
N ASP A 25 -12.04 5.27 -17.09
CA ASP A 25 -11.72 4.78 -18.43
C ASP A 25 -10.23 4.57 -18.62
N GLU A 26 -9.41 5.53 -18.21
CA GLU A 26 -7.96 5.42 -18.35
C GLU A 26 -7.39 4.30 -17.47
N ILE A 27 -7.86 4.18 -16.24
CA ILE A 27 -7.47 3.08 -15.34
C ILE A 27 -7.93 1.73 -15.91
N ALA A 28 -9.13 1.67 -16.48
CA ALA A 28 -9.67 0.46 -17.09
C ALA A 28 -8.83 0.03 -18.31
N ALA A 29 -8.49 0.98 -19.18
CA ALA A 29 -7.62 0.76 -20.33
C ALA A 29 -6.21 0.31 -19.91
N LEU A 30 -5.64 0.92 -18.86
CA LEU A 30 -4.33 0.56 -18.32
C LEU A 30 -4.28 -0.91 -17.86
N HIS A 31 -5.32 -1.38 -17.19
CA HIS A 31 -5.36 -2.72 -16.60
C HIS A 31 -6.04 -3.77 -17.48
N GLY A 32 -6.55 -3.40 -18.66
CA GLY A 32 -7.27 -4.32 -19.55
C GLY A 32 -8.61 -4.80 -19.01
N VAL A 33 -9.31 -3.95 -18.26
CA VAL A 33 -10.64 -4.20 -17.66
C VAL A 33 -11.67 -3.21 -18.22
N THR A 34 -12.92 -3.30 -17.81
CA THR A 34 -13.97 -2.34 -18.18
C THR A 34 -14.17 -1.25 -17.12
N ARG A 35 -14.83 -0.13 -17.47
CA ARG A 35 -15.04 1.02 -16.56
C ARG A 35 -15.80 0.64 -15.29
N ASP A 36 -16.79 -0.23 -15.40
CA ASP A 36 -17.59 -0.77 -14.30
C ASP A 36 -16.79 -1.70 -13.38
N GLN A 37 -15.60 -2.15 -13.79
CA GLN A 37 -14.63 -2.83 -12.95
C GLN A 37 -13.68 -1.87 -12.20
N VAL A 38 -13.90 -0.55 -12.28
CA VAL A 38 -13.05 0.47 -11.64
C VAL A 38 -13.86 1.38 -10.72
N PHE A 39 -13.41 1.48 -9.47
CA PHE A 39 -13.87 2.45 -8.46
C PHE A 39 -12.77 3.47 -8.19
N VAL A 40 -13.11 4.74 -7.94
CA VAL A 40 -12.15 5.77 -7.52
C VAL A 40 -12.60 6.46 -6.24
N GLY A 41 -11.65 6.85 -5.40
CA GLY A 41 -11.90 7.50 -4.12
C GLY A 41 -10.77 8.44 -3.69
N ASN A 42 -11.02 9.20 -2.63
CA ASN A 42 -10.15 10.21 -2.02
C ASN A 42 -8.96 9.59 -1.26
N GLY A 43 -8.10 8.89 -2.01
CA GLY A 43 -7.01 8.08 -1.50
C GLY A 43 -7.46 6.65 -1.18
N SER A 44 -6.48 5.73 -1.13
CA SER A 44 -6.74 4.32 -0.84
C SER A 44 -7.34 4.08 0.55
N ASP A 45 -7.10 4.96 1.54
CA ASP A 45 -7.74 4.86 2.85
C ASP A 45 -9.27 5.05 2.77
N GLU A 46 -9.76 5.95 1.90
CA GLU A 46 -11.21 6.08 1.69
C GLU A 46 -11.75 4.88 0.92
N VAL A 47 -11.03 4.41 -0.10
CA VAL A 47 -11.40 3.20 -0.83
C VAL A 47 -11.51 2.01 0.14
N LEU A 48 -10.52 1.81 1.01
CA LEU A 48 -10.55 0.78 2.05
C LEU A 48 -11.73 0.97 3.00
N ALA A 49 -12.06 2.19 3.42
CA ALA A 49 -13.22 2.43 4.27
C ALA A 49 -14.53 1.93 3.60
N HIS A 50 -14.70 2.17 2.30
CA HIS A 50 -15.82 1.63 1.53
C HIS A 50 -15.77 0.10 1.45
N VAL A 51 -14.59 -0.47 1.20
CA VAL A 51 -14.42 -1.94 1.13
C VAL A 51 -14.83 -2.60 2.45
N PHE A 52 -14.35 -2.07 3.58
CA PHE A 52 -14.72 -2.61 4.89
C PHE A 52 -16.23 -2.52 5.12
N HIS A 53 -16.84 -1.40 4.80
CA HIS A 53 -18.27 -1.20 5.05
C HIS A 53 -19.18 -1.99 4.10
N ALA A 54 -18.84 -2.01 2.81
CA ALA A 54 -19.69 -2.58 1.76
C ALA A 54 -19.50 -4.08 1.55
N LEU A 55 -18.28 -4.59 1.74
CA LEU A 55 -17.90 -5.93 1.26
C LEU A 55 -17.37 -6.86 2.35
N LEU A 56 -17.03 -6.36 3.54
CA LEU A 56 -16.37 -7.15 4.59
C LEU A 56 -17.17 -7.25 5.90
N LYS A 57 -18.34 -6.60 5.96
CA LYS A 57 -19.21 -6.64 7.14
C LYS A 57 -20.15 -7.85 7.08
N HIS A 58 -19.65 -8.98 7.57
CA HIS A 58 -20.36 -10.26 7.62
C HIS A 58 -20.36 -10.85 9.04
N ASP A 59 -21.15 -11.91 9.27
CA ASP A 59 -21.23 -12.61 10.56
C ASP A 59 -19.91 -13.35 10.91
N ALA A 60 -19.23 -13.88 9.90
CA ALA A 60 -17.94 -14.53 10.07
C ALA A 60 -16.81 -13.47 10.13
N PRO A 61 -15.75 -13.70 10.93
CA PRO A 61 -14.67 -12.74 11.06
C PRO A 61 -13.88 -12.63 9.75
N ILE A 62 -13.35 -11.44 9.46
CA ILE A 62 -12.37 -11.28 8.39
C ILE A 62 -10.97 -11.70 8.85
N LEU A 63 -10.13 -12.10 7.89
CA LEU A 63 -8.76 -12.54 8.14
C LEU A 63 -7.74 -11.56 7.56
N PHE A 64 -6.73 -11.19 8.33
CA PHE A 64 -5.57 -10.42 7.84
C PHE A 64 -4.31 -10.73 8.65
N PRO A 65 -3.09 -10.47 8.14
CA PRO A 65 -1.87 -10.79 8.87
C PRO A 65 -1.74 -10.02 10.19
N ASP A 66 -1.12 -10.60 11.21
CA ASP A 66 -0.85 -9.92 12.49
C ASP A 66 0.18 -8.77 12.38
N VAL A 67 1.06 -8.82 11.38
CA VAL A 67 2.02 -7.77 11.02
C VAL A 67 1.64 -7.22 9.64
N THR A 68 0.81 -6.20 9.63
CA THR A 68 0.21 -5.62 8.42
C THR A 68 -0.08 -4.14 8.58
N TYR A 69 -0.87 -3.56 7.66
CA TYR A 69 -1.32 -2.18 7.71
C TYR A 69 -2.17 -1.91 8.97
N SER A 70 -1.71 -0.98 9.80
CA SER A 70 -2.26 -0.72 11.13
C SER A 70 -3.68 -0.16 11.14
N PHE A 71 -4.25 0.16 9.98
CA PHE A 71 -5.59 0.74 9.88
C PHE A 71 -6.70 -0.30 9.74
N TYR A 72 -6.38 -1.56 9.40
CA TYR A 72 -7.42 -2.61 9.30
C TYR A 72 -8.17 -2.83 10.63
N PRO A 73 -7.50 -2.94 11.80
CA PRO A 73 -8.22 -3.02 13.08
C PRO A 73 -9.04 -1.76 13.41
N VAL A 74 -8.63 -0.60 12.89
CA VAL A 74 -9.36 0.66 13.08
C VAL A 74 -10.68 0.63 12.32
N TYR A 75 -10.69 0.18 11.05
CA TYR A 75 -11.93 -0.03 10.30
C TYR A 75 -12.81 -1.10 10.93
N CYS A 76 -12.22 -2.19 11.43
CA CYS A 76 -12.96 -3.23 12.15
C CYS A 76 -13.69 -2.66 13.36
N GLY A 77 -13.00 -1.87 14.19
CA GLY A 77 -13.60 -1.22 15.35
C GLY A 77 -14.66 -0.18 14.98
N LEU A 78 -14.44 0.59 13.91
CA LEU A 78 -15.38 1.61 13.45
C LEU A 78 -16.70 1.02 12.93
N TYR A 79 -16.62 -0.09 12.19
CA TYR A 79 -17.76 -0.71 11.54
C TYR A 79 -18.33 -1.93 12.28
N GLU A 80 -17.80 -2.23 13.46
CA GLU A 80 -18.17 -3.39 14.28
C GLU A 80 -18.02 -4.71 13.49
N ILE A 81 -16.87 -4.88 12.85
CA ILE A 81 -16.51 -6.08 12.08
C ILE A 81 -15.59 -6.94 12.94
N GLU A 82 -15.99 -8.19 13.18
CA GLU A 82 -15.14 -9.18 13.83
C GLU A 82 -13.95 -9.54 12.93
N TYR A 83 -12.77 -9.71 13.52
CA TYR A 83 -11.58 -10.07 12.77
C TYR A 83 -10.69 -11.05 13.54
N LYS A 84 -9.90 -11.81 12.79
CA LYS A 84 -8.86 -12.69 13.30
C LYS A 84 -7.55 -12.40 12.58
N THR A 85 -6.50 -12.13 13.34
CA THR A 85 -5.17 -12.00 12.78
C THR A 85 -4.55 -13.37 12.53
N ILE A 86 -3.93 -13.53 11.37
CA ILE A 86 -3.17 -14.74 11.00
C ILE A 86 -1.67 -14.43 11.17
N PRO A 87 -0.93 -15.18 11.99
CA PRO A 87 0.50 -14.92 12.17
C PRO A 87 1.28 -15.12 10.86
N LEU A 88 2.09 -14.13 10.47
CA LEU A 88 3.19 -14.40 9.52
C LEU A 88 4.18 -15.40 10.13
N ASP A 89 4.94 -16.12 9.30
CA ASP A 89 5.98 -17.05 9.77
C ASP A 89 7.16 -16.33 10.48
N SER A 90 8.20 -17.08 10.87
CA SER A 90 9.38 -16.52 11.54
C SER A 90 10.20 -15.56 10.65
N ASP A 91 10.10 -15.72 9.34
CA ASP A 91 10.79 -14.92 8.32
C ASP A 91 9.89 -13.83 7.73
N PHE A 92 8.71 -13.62 8.34
CA PHE A 92 7.67 -12.68 7.93
C PHE A 92 7.02 -12.98 6.57
N ASN A 93 7.07 -14.22 6.09
CA ASN A 93 6.27 -14.63 4.94
C ASN A 93 4.80 -14.85 5.34
N LEU A 94 3.92 -14.59 4.39
CA LEU A 94 2.50 -14.94 4.47
C LEU A 94 2.33 -16.36 3.90
N ASP A 95 1.79 -17.26 4.71
CA ASP A 95 1.33 -18.58 4.24
C ASP A 95 -0.16 -18.53 3.92
N VAL A 96 -0.51 -18.83 2.68
CA VAL A 96 -1.90 -18.78 2.20
C VAL A 96 -2.74 -19.92 2.76
N GLU A 97 -2.12 -21.04 3.15
CA GLU A 97 -2.85 -22.19 3.68
C GLU A 97 -3.52 -21.89 5.02
N ASP A 98 -2.92 -21.00 5.81
CA ASP A 98 -3.49 -20.55 7.08
C ASP A 98 -4.80 -19.76 6.90
N TYR A 99 -5.12 -19.32 5.68
CA TYR A 99 -6.37 -18.64 5.35
C TYR A 99 -7.47 -19.59 4.85
N PHE A 100 -7.20 -20.89 4.72
CA PHE A 100 -8.18 -21.88 4.25
C PHE A 100 -9.15 -22.32 5.36
N GLN A 101 -9.89 -21.35 5.88
CA GLN A 101 -10.87 -21.55 6.94
C GLN A 101 -12.08 -20.63 6.71
N LEU A 102 -13.20 -20.90 7.39
CA LEU A 102 -14.38 -20.04 7.31
C LEU A 102 -14.00 -18.59 7.66
N ASN A 103 -14.37 -17.65 6.78
CA ASN A 103 -14.10 -16.24 6.94
C ASN A 103 -15.17 -15.37 6.26
N GLY A 104 -15.33 -14.14 6.74
CA GLY A 104 -16.15 -13.11 6.09
C GLY A 104 -15.41 -12.32 5.01
N GLY A 105 -14.16 -12.66 4.73
CA GLY A 105 -13.29 -11.98 3.79
C GLY A 105 -11.82 -12.07 4.22
N VAL A 106 -10.92 -11.89 3.27
CA VAL A 106 -9.47 -11.86 3.49
C VAL A 106 -8.93 -10.53 2.98
N ILE A 107 -8.09 -9.86 3.76
CA ILE A 107 -7.43 -8.62 3.34
C ILE A 107 -5.95 -8.61 3.72
N PHE A 108 -5.08 -8.22 2.79
CA PHE A 108 -3.68 -7.97 3.09
C PHE A 108 -3.03 -7.06 2.04
N PRO A 109 -1.99 -6.30 2.43
CA PRO A 109 -1.20 -5.56 1.50
C PRO A 109 -0.20 -6.47 0.80
N ASN A 110 -0.03 -6.27 -0.50
CA ASN A 110 0.97 -6.97 -1.30
C ASN A 110 1.63 -5.99 -2.28
N PRO A 111 2.90 -5.56 -2.06
CA PRO A 111 3.80 -5.91 -0.96
C PRO A 111 3.29 -5.54 0.43
N ASN A 112 3.66 -6.34 1.43
CA ASN A 112 3.27 -6.12 2.81
C ASN A 112 3.87 -4.82 3.39
N ALA A 113 3.10 -4.12 4.21
CA ALA A 113 3.60 -3.03 5.05
C ALA A 113 3.41 -3.42 6.52
N PRO A 114 4.48 -3.48 7.34
CA PRO A 114 5.74 -2.76 7.17
C PRO A 114 6.92 -3.55 6.60
N THR A 115 6.79 -4.84 6.28
CA THR A 115 7.95 -5.70 5.96
C THR A 115 8.56 -5.44 4.58
N GLY A 116 7.74 -5.04 3.61
CA GLY A 116 8.12 -4.79 2.22
C GLY A 116 8.08 -6.04 1.35
N MET A 117 7.76 -7.20 1.91
CA MET A 117 7.78 -8.49 1.22
C MET A 117 6.53 -8.68 0.37
N ALA A 118 6.70 -9.22 -0.84
CA ALA A 118 5.58 -9.58 -1.71
C ALA A 118 5.34 -11.08 -1.72
N LEU A 119 4.06 -11.45 -1.80
CA LEU A 119 3.56 -12.77 -2.09
C LEU A 119 3.56 -12.98 -3.62
N PRO A 120 4.13 -14.09 -4.13
CA PRO A 120 4.07 -14.44 -5.54
C PRO A 120 2.64 -14.60 -6.06
N LEU A 121 2.42 -14.28 -7.33
CA LEU A 121 1.09 -14.31 -7.96
C LEU A 121 0.46 -15.71 -7.90
N GLU A 122 1.26 -16.77 -8.02
CA GLU A 122 0.77 -18.15 -7.97
C GLU A 122 0.21 -18.52 -6.58
N LYS A 123 0.75 -17.94 -5.51
CA LYS A 123 0.20 -18.12 -4.17
C LYS A 123 -1.10 -17.35 -3.98
N ILE A 124 -1.22 -16.16 -4.58
CA ILE A 124 -2.46 -15.39 -4.60
C ILE A 124 -3.55 -16.15 -5.36
N ASP A 125 -3.23 -16.67 -6.54
CA ASP A 125 -4.14 -17.51 -7.32
C ASP A 125 -4.63 -18.71 -6.50
N ARG A 126 -3.72 -19.42 -5.81
CA ARG A 126 -4.08 -20.52 -4.91
C ARG A 126 -5.01 -20.07 -3.76
N LEU A 127 -4.79 -18.88 -3.20
CA LEU A 127 -5.66 -18.33 -2.16
C LEU A 127 -7.09 -18.11 -2.69
N LEU A 128 -7.21 -17.52 -3.89
CA LEU A 128 -8.49 -17.27 -4.56
C LEU A 128 -9.21 -18.56 -4.94
N GLN A 129 -8.50 -19.58 -5.42
CA GLN A 129 -9.09 -20.89 -5.71
C GLN A 129 -9.75 -21.53 -4.50
N ARG A 130 -9.24 -21.27 -3.29
CA ARG A 130 -9.72 -21.89 -2.04
C ARG A 130 -10.72 -21.03 -1.27
N ASN A 131 -10.68 -19.71 -1.46
CA ASN A 131 -11.61 -18.77 -0.86
C ASN A 131 -12.54 -18.24 -1.95
N ARG A 132 -13.56 -19.01 -2.35
CA ARG A 132 -14.53 -18.59 -3.39
C ARG A 132 -15.78 -17.92 -2.81
N ASP A 133 -16.09 -18.20 -1.54
CA ASP A 133 -17.31 -17.76 -0.88
C ASP A 133 -17.17 -16.42 -0.13
N SER A 134 -15.99 -15.80 -0.18
CA SER A 134 -15.69 -14.55 0.51
C SER A 134 -14.80 -13.64 -0.34
N VAL A 135 -14.88 -12.33 -0.10
CA VAL A 135 -14.07 -11.35 -0.86
C VAL A 135 -12.62 -11.42 -0.41
N VAL A 136 -11.69 -11.44 -1.37
CA VAL A 136 -10.26 -11.31 -1.15
C VAL A 136 -9.79 -9.95 -1.64
N VAL A 137 -9.34 -9.11 -0.71
CA VAL A 137 -8.89 -7.74 -0.98
C VAL A 137 -7.37 -7.67 -0.92
N LEU A 138 -6.75 -7.24 -2.01
CA LEU A 138 -5.31 -7.02 -2.10
C LEU A 138 -5.01 -5.52 -2.11
N ASP A 139 -4.37 -5.03 -1.05
CA ASP A 139 -3.90 -3.66 -0.97
C ASP A 139 -2.52 -3.53 -1.64
N GLU A 140 -2.56 -3.16 -2.91
CA GLU A 140 -1.40 -3.02 -3.78
C GLU A 140 -0.80 -1.60 -3.76
N ALA A 141 -0.83 -0.91 -2.61
CA ALA A 141 -0.28 0.44 -2.48
C ALA A 141 1.21 0.58 -2.86
N TYR A 142 1.95 -0.53 -2.90
CA TYR A 142 3.40 -0.55 -3.15
C TYR A 142 3.82 -1.43 -4.33
N VAL A 143 2.89 -1.98 -5.11
CA VAL A 143 3.16 -2.99 -6.14
C VAL A 143 4.13 -2.51 -7.24
N ASP A 144 4.02 -1.25 -7.66
CA ASP A 144 4.80 -0.67 -8.76
C ASP A 144 6.32 -0.62 -8.49
N PHE A 145 6.76 -0.83 -7.24
CA PHE A 145 8.18 -0.79 -6.86
C PHE A 145 8.91 -2.13 -7.05
N GLY A 146 8.26 -3.12 -7.67
CA GLY A 146 8.89 -4.36 -8.13
C GLY A 146 8.17 -5.65 -7.74
N ALA A 147 6.90 -5.60 -7.36
CA ALA A 147 6.07 -6.79 -7.19
C ALA A 147 5.16 -7.00 -8.39
N GLU A 148 4.73 -8.25 -8.56
CA GLU A 148 3.73 -8.60 -9.56
C GLU A 148 2.33 -8.29 -9.03
N SER A 149 1.50 -7.71 -9.88
CA SER A 149 0.12 -7.37 -9.55
C SER A 149 -0.81 -8.55 -9.79
N ALA A 150 -1.80 -8.69 -8.92
CA ALA A 150 -2.91 -9.61 -9.08
C ALA A 150 -4.07 -9.04 -9.91
N VAL A 151 -3.94 -7.83 -10.48
CA VAL A 151 -4.97 -7.26 -11.36
C VAL A 151 -5.27 -8.14 -12.56
N SER A 152 -4.29 -8.93 -13.02
CA SER A 152 -4.47 -9.91 -14.10
C SER A 152 -5.48 -11.01 -13.76
N LEU A 153 -5.72 -11.28 -12.47
CA LEU A 153 -6.64 -12.31 -11.99
C LEU A 153 -8.10 -11.81 -11.86
N VAL A 154 -8.35 -10.51 -12.02
CA VAL A 154 -9.68 -9.91 -11.81
C VAL A 154 -10.76 -10.47 -12.73
N ASN A 155 -10.38 -10.92 -13.94
CA ASN A 155 -11.32 -11.52 -14.88
C ASN A 155 -11.52 -13.03 -14.66
N ASP A 156 -10.65 -13.67 -13.87
CA ASP A 156 -10.71 -15.10 -13.57
C ASP A 156 -11.50 -15.40 -12.28
N TYR A 157 -11.64 -14.39 -11.40
CA TYR A 157 -12.28 -14.50 -10.10
C TYR A 157 -13.25 -13.33 -9.86
N ASP A 158 -14.48 -13.65 -9.49
CA ASP A 158 -15.53 -12.69 -9.17
C ASP A 158 -15.39 -12.05 -7.77
N ASN A 159 -14.54 -12.64 -6.92
CA ASN A 159 -14.41 -12.27 -5.51
C ASN A 159 -13.08 -11.57 -5.16
N VAL A 160 -12.25 -11.21 -6.14
CA VAL A 160 -11.01 -10.46 -5.92
C VAL A 160 -11.20 -8.96 -6.12
N LEU A 161 -10.65 -8.15 -5.21
CA LEU A 161 -10.61 -6.71 -5.32
C LEU A 161 -9.19 -6.19 -5.06
N ILE A 162 -8.63 -5.47 -6.02
CA ILE A 162 -7.32 -4.85 -5.92
C ILE A 162 -7.49 -3.39 -5.55
N VAL A 163 -6.85 -2.93 -4.48
CA VAL A 163 -6.85 -1.53 -4.05
C VAL A 163 -5.50 -0.89 -4.35
N ARG A 164 -5.50 0.29 -4.97
CA ARG A 164 -4.29 1.02 -5.36
C ARG A 164 -4.36 2.50 -5.01
N THR A 165 -3.21 3.16 -5.05
CA THR A 165 -3.05 4.56 -4.64
C THR A 165 -2.09 5.32 -5.55
N LEU A 166 -2.40 6.57 -5.83
CA LEU A 166 -1.45 7.48 -6.49
C LEU A 166 -0.50 8.14 -5.46
N SER A 167 -0.65 7.81 -4.17
CA SER A 167 0.13 8.43 -3.11
C SER A 167 1.59 8.01 -3.06
N LYS A 168 1.94 6.85 -3.65
CA LYS A 168 3.28 6.27 -3.53
C LYS A 168 4.04 6.40 -4.85
N SER A 169 3.85 5.45 -5.76
CA SER A 169 4.58 5.32 -7.03
C SER A 169 4.41 6.53 -7.94
N TYR A 170 3.19 7.08 -8.01
CA TYR A 170 2.90 8.31 -8.74
C TYR A 170 3.35 9.61 -8.05
N ALA A 171 3.94 9.54 -6.84
CA ALA A 171 4.40 10.69 -6.06
C ALA A 171 3.33 11.78 -5.77
N LEU A 172 2.04 11.41 -5.73
CA LEU A 172 0.92 12.33 -5.56
C LEU A 172 0.22 12.16 -4.21
N ALA A 173 1.00 11.97 -3.13
CA ALA A 173 0.46 11.81 -1.77
C ALA A 173 -0.45 12.96 -1.33
N GLY A 174 -0.18 14.19 -1.78
CA GLY A 174 -1.01 15.36 -1.48
C GLY A 174 -2.29 15.47 -2.32
N LEU A 175 -2.40 14.73 -3.44
CA LEU A 175 -3.57 14.79 -4.32
C LEU A 175 -4.75 13.97 -3.80
N ARG A 176 -4.46 12.98 -2.96
CA ARG A 176 -5.45 12.09 -2.32
C ARG A 176 -6.32 11.35 -3.33
N VAL A 177 -5.70 10.56 -4.21
CA VAL A 177 -6.43 9.70 -5.15
C VAL A 177 -6.02 8.25 -4.96
N GLY A 178 -7.02 7.38 -4.85
CA GLY A 178 -6.89 5.94 -4.85
C GLY A 178 -8.00 5.33 -5.70
N TYR A 179 -7.85 4.05 -6.02
CA TYR A 179 -8.81 3.34 -6.84
C TYR A 179 -8.87 1.87 -6.44
N ALA A 180 -9.95 1.20 -6.83
CA ALA A 180 -10.05 -0.24 -6.77
C ALA A 180 -10.35 -0.81 -8.16
N VAL A 181 -9.85 -2.01 -8.43
CA VAL A 181 -10.12 -2.81 -9.63
C VAL A 181 -10.63 -4.18 -9.20
N GLY A 182 -11.78 -4.59 -9.70
CA GLY A 182 -12.41 -5.86 -9.32
C GLY A 182 -13.61 -6.18 -10.18
N ASN A 183 -14.32 -7.26 -9.86
CA ASN A 183 -15.57 -7.60 -10.54
C ASN A 183 -16.59 -6.45 -10.42
N ALA A 184 -17.39 -6.25 -11.47
CA ALA A 184 -18.38 -5.17 -11.55
C ALA A 184 -19.38 -5.18 -10.38
N ASP A 185 -19.75 -6.35 -9.86
CA ASP A 185 -20.67 -6.47 -8.72
C ASP A 185 -20.06 -5.94 -7.41
N LEU A 186 -18.75 -6.16 -7.22
CA LEU A 186 -18.01 -5.60 -6.07
C LEU A 186 -17.93 -4.08 -6.18
N ILE A 187 -17.63 -3.58 -7.38
CA ILE A 187 -17.51 -2.14 -7.65
C ILE A 187 -18.86 -1.44 -7.49
N ASP A 188 -19.96 -2.04 -7.93
CA ASP A 188 -21.32 -1.55 -7.69
C ASP A 188 -21.65 -1.47 -6.19
N GLY A 189 -21.22 -2.46 -5.40
CA GLY A 189 -21.33 -2.42 -3.94
C GLY A 189 -20.62 -1.21 -3.32
N LEU A 190 -19.39 -0.90 -3.76
CA LEU A 190 -18.66 0.29 -3.33
C LEU A 190 -19.37 1.58 -3.75
N GLN A 191 -19.86 1.63 -4.99
CA GLN A 191 -20.56 2.79 -5.55
C GLN A 191 -21.84 3.11 -4.77
N ARG A 192 -22.65 2.09 -4.43
CA ARG A 192 -23.88 2.25 -3.63
C ARG A 192 -23.60 2.86 -2.26
N VAL A 193 -22.57 2.39 -1.58
CA VAL A 193 -22.14 2.97 -0.30
C VAL A 193 -21.67 4.40 -0.50
N LYS A 194 -20.79 4.66 -1.47
CA LYS A 194 -20.28 6.00 -1.80
C LYS A 194 -21.41 7.00 -2.03
N ASP A 195 -22.36 6.65 -2.89
CA ASP A 195 -23.46 7.53 -3.28
C ASP A 195 -24.48 7.77 -2.16
N SER A 196 -24.45 6.96 -1.09
CA SER A 196 -25.29 7.17 0.08
C SER A 196 -24.81 8.31 1.00
N PHE A 197 -23.56 8.76 0.86
CA PHE A 197 -23.02 9.84 1.71
C PHE A 197 -22.24 10.93 0.95
N ASN A 198 -21.60 10.61 -0.18
CA ASN A 198 -20.87 11.60 -0.98
C ASN A 198 -20.73 11.18 -2.46
N SER A 199 -21.56 11.75 -3.33
CA SER A 199 -21.48 11.51 -4.78
C SER A 199 -20.26 12.16 -5.46
N TYR A 200 -19.51 13.05 -4.79
CA TYR A 200 -18.38 13.79 -5.35
C TYR A 200 -17.13 13.67 -4.46
N PRO A 201 -16.56 12.47 -4.24
CA PRO A 201 -15.41 12.31 -3.34
C PRO A 201 -14.13 12.97 -3.87
N LEU A 202 -14.00 13.14 -5.19
CA LEU A 202 -12.83 13.71 -5.83
C LEU A 202 -13.11 15.10 -6.39
N GLY A 203 -12.30 16.07 -5.98
CA GLY A 203 -12.31 17.41 -6.56
C GLY A 203 -11.76 17.43 -8.00
N ARG A 204 -12.11 18.48 -8.75
CA ARG A 204 -11.71 18.65 -10.17
C ARG A 204 -10.20 18.54 -10.40
N LEU A 205 -9.39 19.17 -9.55
CA LEU A 205 -7.92 19.09 -9.65
C LEU A 205 -7.39 17.68 -9.36
N ALA A 206 -8.04 16.94 -8.44
CA ALA A 206 -7.66 15.58 -8.13
C ALA A 206 -7.91 14.65 -9.33
N GLN A 207 -9.07 14.77 -9.98
CA GLN A 207 -9.40 14.00 -11.19
C GLN A 207 -8.43 14.30 -12.34
N VAL A 208 -8.18 15.57 -12.64
CA VAL A 208 -7.25 15.97 -13.73
C VAL A 208 -5.82 15.54 -13.44
N GLY A 209 -5.34 15.77 -12.22
CA GLY A 209 -4.00 15.39 -11.81
C GLY A 209 -3.79 13.88 -11.84
N ALA A 210 -4.81 13.11 -11.41
CA ALA A 210 -4.77 11.65 -11.44
C ALA A 210 -4.80 11.12 -12.87
N LEU A 211 -5.66 11.66 -13.74
CA LEU A 211 -5.74 11.24 -15.14
C LEU A 211 -4.40 11.44 -15.85
N ALA A 212 -3.80 12.63 -15.73
CA ALA A 212 -2.50 12.91 -16.32
C ALA A 212 -1.39 12.00 -15.76
N ALA A 213 -1.45 11.66 -14.46
CA ALA A 213 -0.49 10.75 -13.85
C ALA A 213 -0.64 9.31 -14.36
N VAL A 214 -1.87 8.80 -14.46
CA VAL A 214 -2.15 7.45 -14.99
C VAL A 214 -1.76 7.34 -16.47
N GLN A 215 -1.86 8.42 -17.24
CA GLN A 215 -1.43 8.44 -18.64
C GLN A 215 0.09 8.40 -18.81
N ASP A 216 0.86 8.98 -17.88
CA ASP A 216 2.32 9.08 -17.97
C ASP A 216 3.04 7.86 -17.38
N GLN A 217 2.80 6.70 -18.01
CA GLN A 217 3.41 5.42 -17.61
C GLN A 217 4.94 5.40 -17.78
N ALA A 218 5.47 6.18 -18.73
CA ALA A 218 6.90 6.31 -18.93
C ALA A 218 7.57 6.97 -17.71
N TYR A 219 6.99 8.08 -17.21
CA TYR A 219 7.49 8.74 -16.00
C TYR A 219 7.38 7.84 -14.76
N LEU A 220 6.24 7.13 -14.60
CA LEU A 220 6.06 6.15 -13.52
C LEU A 220 7.17 5.09 -13.55
N SER A 221 7.41 4.47 -14.71
CA SER A 221 8.42 3.43 -14.87
C SER A 221 9.83 3.94 -14.54
N GLU A 222 10.20 5.14 -14.99
CA GLU A 222 11.51 5.74 -14.69
C GLU A 222 11.66 5.99 -13.18
N LEU A 223 10.64 6.56 -12.55
CA LEU A 223 10.64 6.87 -11.12
C LEU A 223 10.75 5.61 -10.26
N CYS A 224 9.96 4.58 -10.57
CA CYS A 224 9.99 3.29 -9.88
C CYS A 224 11.36 2.61 -10.03
N ALA A 225 11.95 2.61 -11.24
CA ALA A 225 13.28 2.05 -11.47
C ALA A 225 14.37 2.77 -10.65
N ARG A 226 14.32 4.10 -10.59
CA ARG A 226 15.24 4.90 -9.76
C ARG A 226 15.12 4.60 -8.26
N ILE A 227 13.89 4.43 -7.77
CA ILE A 227 13.63 4.07 -6.37
C ILE A 227 14.15 2.66 -6.08
N ALA A 228 13.89 1.69 -6.97
CA ALA A 228 14.40 0.32 -6.82
C ALA A 228 15.93 0.26 -6.82
N GLN A 229 16.60 1.01 -7.71
CA GLN A 229 18.06 1.12 -7.71
C GLN A 229 18.58 1.72 -6.39
N THR A 230 17.96 2.80 -5.90
CA THR A 230 18.35 3.45 -4.65
C THR A 230 18.12 2.55 -3.45
N ARG A 231 17.03 1.78 -3.44
CA ARG A 231 16.74 0.75 -2.44
C ARG A 231 17.86 -0.28 -2.38
N ASN A 232 18.27 -0.83 -3.53
CA ASN A 232 19.29 -1.87 -3.57
C ASN A 232 20.65 -1.38 -3.05
N ILE A 233 21.02 -0.14 -3.38
CA ILE A 233 22.23 0.50 -2.84
C ILE A 233 22.10 0.67 -1.31
N LEU A 234 20.98 1.21 -0.84
CA LEU A 234 20.75 1.40 0.60
C LEU A 234 20.79 0.09 1.39
N VAL A 235 20.19 -0.98 0.85
CA VAL A 235 20.23 -2.32 1.47
C VAL A 235 21.68 -2.78 1.62
N SER A 236 22.48 -2.72 0.55
CA SER A 236 23.90 -3.11 0.61
C SER A 236 24.70 -2.26 1.59
N ASP A 237 24.41 -0.96 1.69
CA ASP A 237 25.07 -0.07 2.64
C ASP A 237 24.71 -0.41 4.09
N LEU A 238 23.43 -0.71 4.36
CA LEU A 238 22.94 -1.12 5.69
C LEU A 238 23.55 -2.46 6.12
N GLU A 239 23.58 -3.46 5.23
CA GLU A 239 24.17 -4.76 5.49
C GLU A 239 25.67 -4.66 5.81
N ARG A 240 26.40 -3.78 5.10
CA ARG A 240 27.82 -3.49 5.39
C ARG A 240 28.03 -2.86 6.77
N LEU A 241 27.00 -2.21 7.32
CA LEU A 241 26.99 -1.69 8.68
C LEU A 241 26.46 -2.70 9.71
N GLY A 242 26.20 -3.95 9.32
CA GLY A 242 25.76 -5.02 10.22
C GLY A 242 24.25 -5.04 10.48
N PHE A 243 23.45 -4.29 9.71
CA PHE A 243 21.99 -4.41 9.79
C PHE A 243 21.53 -5.69 9.11
N GLU A 244 20.54 -6.33 9.72
CA GLU A 244 19.69 -7.32 9.05
C GLU A 244 18.54 -6.58 8.38
N VAL A 245 18.34 -6.80 7.08
CA VAL A 245 17.33 -6.12 6.28
C VAL A 245 16.44 -7.15 5.59
N LEU A 246 15.13 -7.04 5.75
CA LEU A 246 14.20 -7.93 5.05
C LEU A 246 14.15 -7.60 3.54
N PRO A 247 13.92 -8.61 2.68
CA PRO A 247 13.65 -8.38 1.26
C PRO A 247 12.49 -7.40 1.08
N SER A 248 12.64 -6.45 0.17
CA SER A 248 11.60 -5.45 -0.10
C SER A 248 11.41 -5.20 -1.59
N THR A 249 10.15 -5.24 -2.00
CA THR A 249 9.66 -4.78 -3.31
C THR A 249 8.82 -3.50 -3.16
N ALA A 250 8.96 -2.78 -2.04
CA ALA A 250 8.31 -1.50 -1.78
C ALA A 250 9.27 -0.29 -1.88
N ASN A 251 8.78 0.92 -1.58
CA ASN A 251 9.61 2.14 -1.47
C ASN A 251 10.17 2.38 -0.05
N PHE A 252 10.37 1.31 0.70
CA PHE A 252 10.98 1.33 2.04
C PHE A 252 11.67 -0.01 2.30
N VAL A 253 12.50 -0.05 3.33
CA VAL A 253 13.10 -1.29 3.86
C VAL A 253 12.80 -1.44 5.34
N PHE A 254 12.77 -2.68 5.82
CA PHE A 254 12.58 -3.01 7.23
C PHE A 254 13.86 -3.61 7.78
N ALA A 255 14.51 -2.91 8.70
CA ALA A 255 15.87 -3.22 9.13
C ALA A 255 16.01 -3.23 10.65
N ARG A 256 16.85 -4.11 11.18
CA ARG A 256 17.25 -4.14 12.59
C ARG A 256 18.76 -4.28 12.72
N HIS A 257 19.30 -3.87 13.86
CA HIS A 257 20.72 -4.05 14.17
C HIS A 257 20.86 -4.43 15.65
N PRO A 258 21.72 -5.38 16.03
CA PRO A 258 21.80 -5.91 17.39
C PRO A 258 22.25 -4.88 18.45
N LEU A 259 22.96 -3.84 18.02
CA LEU A 259 23.50 -2.81 18.92
C LEU A 259 22.45 -1.99 19.69
N TYR A 260 21.33 -1.67 19.05
CA TYR A 260 20.27 -0.85 19.65
C TYR A 260 18.90 -1.39 19.24
N SER A 261 17.91 -1.25 20.12
CA SER A 261 16.51 -1.49 19.77
C SER A 261 16.02 -0.55 18.68
N GLY A 262 14.93 -0.91 18.00
CA GLY A 262 14.32 -0.05 16.98
C GLY A 262 13.90 1.33 17.51
N GLU A 263 13.46 1.41 18.77
CA GLU A 263 13.09 2.67 19.43
C GLU A 263 14.33 3.56 19.63
N GLN A 264 15.43 2.99 20.13
CA GLN A 264 16.70 3.69 20.31
C GLN A 264 17.25 4.19 18.98
N TRP A 265 17.25 3.36 17.92
CA TRP A 265 17.62 3.83 16.58
C TRP A 265 16.75 4.97 16.10
N GLY A 266 15.43 4.87 16.28
CA GLY A 266 14.50 5.94 15.93
C GLY A 266 14.78 7.25 16.68
N GLY A 267 15.17 7.18 17.96
CA GLY A 267 15.58 8.33 18.77
C GLY A 267 16.90 8.96 18.29
N LEU A 268 17.95 8.15 18.18
CA LEU A 268 19.30 8.59 17.78
C LEU A 268 19.34 9.21 16.38
N LEU A 269 18.54 8.68 15.45
CA LEU A 269 18.37 9.25 14.10
C LEU A 269 17.57 10.56 14.14
N ARG A 270 16.53 10.65 14.98
CA ARG A 270 15.73 11.87 15.12
C ARG A 270 16.55 13.04 15.65
N GLU A 271 17.47 12.81 16.59
CA GLU A 271 18.43 13.82 17.08
C GLU A 271 19.31 14.40 15.95
N ARG A 272 19.45 13.67 14.84
CA ARG A 272 20.19 14.07 13.64
C ARG A 272 19.27 14.53 12.51
N ASN A 273 18.02 14.84 12.81
CA ASN A 273 16.98 15.25 11.85
C ASN A 273 16.67 14.18 10.77
N ILE A 274 16.88 12.91 11.08
CA ILE A 274 16.55 11.77 10.21
C ILE A 274 15.35 11.05 10.81
N ILE A 275 14.21 11.10 10.11
CA ILE A 275 12.96 10.51 10.59
C ILE A 275 12.73 9.16 9.94
N VAL A 276 12.71 8.12 10.77
CA VAL A 276 12.31 6.76 10.41
C VAL A 276 11.06 6.36 11.20
N ARG A 277 10.37 5.31 10.78
CA ARG A 277 9.22 4.79 11.51
C ARG A 277 9.62 3.59 12.36
N HIS A 278 9.25 3.64 13.64
CA HIS A 278 9.36 2.52 14.58
C HIS A 278 7.96 2.02 14.94
N PHE A 279 7.85 0.71 15.24
CA PHE A 279 6.60 0.06 15.62
C PHE A 279 6.73 -0.56 17.00
N LYS A 280 5.74 -0.34 17.87
CA LYS A 280 5.76 -0.82 19.26
C LYS A 280 5.16 -2.21 19.44
N GLN A 281 4.39 -2.69 18.47
CA GLN A 281 3.69 -3.97 18.51
C GLN A 281 3.56 -4.56 17.10
N PRO A 282 3.52 -5.89 16.95
CA PRO A 282 3.80 -6.89 18.00
C PRO A 282 5.28 -6.93 18.43
N ALA A 283 5.60 -7.60 19.54
CA ALA A 283 6.95 -7.66 20.10
C ALA A 283 8.04 -8.06 19.08
N ARG A 284 7.72 -8.95 18.14
CA ARG A 284 8.65 -9.42 17.10
C ARG A 284 9.12 -8.35 16.11
N ILE A 285 8.40 -7.23 15.98
CA ILE A 285 8.79 -6.12 15.10
C ILE A 285 9.37 -4.91 15.86
N VAL A 286 9.35 -4.94 17.20
CA VAL A 286 9.93 -3.87 18.04
C VAL A 286 11.43 -3.62 17.78
N PRO A 287 12.26 -4.63 17.47
CA PRO A 287 13.67 -4.41 17.14
C PRO A 287 13.90 -3.67 15.81
N PHE A 288 12.90 -3.55 14.94
CA PHE A 288 13.06 -3.03 13.59
C PHE A 288 12.71 -1.55 13.47
N ILE A 289 13.32 -0.89 12.48
CA ILE A 289 12.90 0.40 11.94
C ILE A 289 12.52 0.25 10.46
N ARG A 290 11.50 0.97 10.03
CA ARG A 290 11.14 1.11 8.62
C ARG A 290 11.72 2.41 8.07
N ILE A 291 12.57 2.27 7.06
CA ILE A 291 13.29 3.36 6.41
C ILE A 291 12.68 3.57 5.02
N THR A 292 12.03 4.71 4.79
CA THR A 292 11.55 5.09 3.45
C THR A 292 12.74 5.41 2.56
N ILE A 293 12.69 4.95 1.30
CA ILE A 293 13.72 5.26 0.31
C ILE A 293 13.56 6.72 -0.14
N GLY A 294 14.56 7.53 0.20
CA GLY A 294 14.66 8.93 -0.24
C GLY A 294 15.50 9.07 -1.50
N THR A 295 16.03 10.27 -1.70
CA THR A 295 17.07 10.52 -2.72
C THR A 295 18.39 9.85 -2.33
N ALA A 296 19.28 9.63 -3.30
CA ALA A 296 20.63 9.11 -3.03
C ALA A 296 21.38 9.94 -1.97
N MET A 297 21.23 11.26 -1.96
CA MET A 297 21.83 12.14 -0.97
C MET A 297 21.25 11.94 0.45
N GLN A 298 19.93 11.72 0.56
CA GLN A 298 19.30 11.40 1.83
C GLN A 298 19.75 10.02 2.35
N CYS A 299 19.85 9.02 1.48
CA CYS A 299 20.39 7.71 1.82
C CYS A 299 21.85 7.80 2.30
N GLN A 300 22.71 8.55 1.61
CA GLN A 300 24.09 8.77 2.06
C GLN A 300 24.17 9.49 3.40
N THR A 301 23.27 10.46 3.65
CA THR A 301 23.18 11.15 4.94
C THR A 301 22.82 10.17 6.07
N LEU A 302 21.86 9.28 5.82
CA LEU A 302 21.49 8.21 6.74
C LEU A 302 22.68 7.28 7.03
N ILE A 303 23.36 6.78 5.99
CA ILE A 303 24.49 5.85 6.16
C ILE A 303 25.62 6.48 6.97
N LYS A 304 25.98 7.74 6.69
CA LYS A 304 26.99 8.47 7.48
C LYS A 304 26.59 8.58 8.95
N ALA A 305 25.33 8.92 9.23
CA ALA A 305 24.83 9.01 10.60
C ALA A 305 24.90 7.67 11.34
N LEU A 306 24.50 6.58 10.67
CA LEU A 306 24.58 5.22 11.22
C LEU A 306 26.03 4.80 11.51
N SER A 307 26.97 5.05 10.58
CA SER A 307 28.38 4.73 10.78
C SER A 307 28.98 5.42 12.01
N VAL A 308 28.66 6.70 12.22
CA VAL A 308 29.12 7.45 13.41
C VAL A 308 28.56 6.84 14.69
N LEU A 309 27.26 6.54 14.72
CA LEU A 309 26.60 5.94 15.90
C LEU A 309 27.20 4.58 16.26
N ILE A 310 27.47 3.75 15.27
CA ILE A 310 28.09 2.43 15.47
C ILE A 310 29.52 2.60 16.00
N ALA A 311 30.32 3.46 15.40
CA ALA A 311 31.71 3.69 15.84
C ALA A 311 31.80 4.23 17.28
N SER A 312 30.89 5.13 17.68
CA SER A 312 30.85 5.65 19.04
C SER A 312 30.51 4.60 20.09
N SER A 313 29.73 3.57 19.73
CA SER A 313 29.36 2.49 20.66
C SER A 313 30.49 1.51 20.95
N SER A 314 31.40 1.30 19.99
CA SER A 314 32.55 0.40 20.15
C SER A 314 33.67 0.98 21.01
N THR A 315 33.54 2.24 21.43
CA THR A 315 34.55 2.96 22.24
C THR A 315 34.17 3.05 23.73
N THR A 316 33.05 2.43 24.11
CA THR A 316 32.50 2.32 25.47
C THR A 316 32.37 0.87 25.88
#